data_AF-A0A972FUP8-F1
#
_entry.id   AF-A0A972FUP8-F1
#
_cell.length_a   1.000
_cell.length_b   1.000
_cell.length_c   1.000
_cell.angle_alpha   90.00
_cell.angle_beta   90.00
_cell.angle_gamma   90.00
#
_symmetry.space_group_name_H-M   'P 1'
#
loop_
_entity.id
_entity.type
_entity.pdbx_description
1 polymer ?
#
loop_
_entity_poly.entity_id
_entity_poly.type
_entity_poly.pdbx_seq_one_letter_code
_entity_poly.pdbx_strand_id
1 'polypeptide(L)'
;MKKKLLLLLLFIIPIGIPAQPNFVSKGKLMNTANQKFSFSNLRIKDQEVTFFDLETKSEFQYLLNSIKYIEDAEGTVVYGTKPEKKPTETKKPEPIISGYPDGIYMTKEDFLNHKPSKTEAVLPFTLTGFEKEFAPDEQQVMFYYVESDKKVKNTFAIFYRKNLYFQVDAILDNRNKKDRSQDSDFPNSFTKVLLGGEHLFYMETDLGNLWVKALAVNGGVPTSVVNSAKGIVWDIAKKEFNIFRDCKDFNLFVADIKPEATINCDQEGQYNPKAVRAIVEELK
;
A
#
# COMPACT_ATOMS: atom_id res chain seq x y z
N MET A 1 -17.03 79.00 12.52
CA MET A 1 -16.21 77.79 12.28
C MET A 1 -17.15 76.61 12.02
N LYS A 2 -17.22 76.11 10.77
CA LYS A 2 -18.10 75.01 10.37
C LYS A 2 -17.30 73.70 10.36
N LYS A 3 -17.66 72.71 11.18
CA LYS A 3 -17.16 71.34 11.08
C LYS A 3 -18.13 70.52 10.22
N LYS A 4 -17.63 69.97 9.10
CA LYS A 4 -18.36 69.01 8.26
C LYS A 4 -18.20 67.62 8.88
N LEU A 5 -19.33 66.96 9.15
CA LEU A 5 -19.42 65.56 9.53
C LEU A 5 -19.50 64.73 8.24
N LEU A 6 -18.49 63.91 7.98
CA LEU A 6 -18.44 63.01 6.82
C LEU A 6 -18.98 61.64 7.25
N LEU A 7 -20.17 61.27 6.77
CA LEU A 7 -20.76 59.95 7.00
C LEU A 7 -20.22 58.99 5.93
N LEU A 8 -19.47 57.96 6.33
CA LEU A 8 -18.94 56.94 5.43
C LEU A 8 -19.94 55.78 5.34
N LEU A 9 -20.56 55.58 4.17
CA LEU A 9 -21.40 54.44 3.84
C LEU A 9 -20.53 53.22 3.54
N LEU A 10 -20.58 52.20 4.41
CA LEU A 10 -19.98 50.89 4.18
C LEU A 10 -20.92 50.04 3.30
N PHE A 11 -20.51 49.83 2.04
CA PHE A 11 -21.10 48.83 1.16
C PHE A 11 -20.68 47.43 1.63
N ILE A 12 -21.62 46.64 2.14
CA ILE A 12 -21.43 45.21 2.38
C ILE A 12 -21.70 44.50 1.04
N ILE A 13 -20.64 44.03 0.39
CA ILE A 13 -20.74 43.17 -0.79
C ILE A 13 -20.98 41.73 -0.29
N PRO A 14 -22.07 41.05 -0.64
CA PRO A 14 -22.24 39.64 -0.33
C PRO A 14 -21.22 38.82 -1.14
N ILE A 15 -20.36 38.09 -0.43
CA ILE A 15 -19.47 37.10 -1.02
C ILE A 15 -20.35 35.94 -1.48
N GLY A 16 -20.60 35.83 -2.80
CA GLY A 16 -21.27 34.69 -3.38
C GLY A 16 -20.41 33.44 -3.22
N ILE A 17 -20.95 32.41 -2.58
CA ILE A 17 -20.35 31.07 -2.60
C ILE A 17 -20.52 30.54 -4.04
N PRO A 18 -19.44 30.19 -4.75
CA PRO A 18 -19.56 29.64 -6.09
C PRO A 18 -20.41 28.37 -6.05
N ALA A 19 -21.41 28.30 -6.93
CA ALA A 19 -22.26 27.13 -7.08
C ALA A 19 -21.39 25.90 -7.37
N GLN A 20 -21.56 24.85 -6.59
CA GLN A 20 -20.86 23.58 -6.82
C GLN A 20 -21.29 23.02 -8.18
N PRO A 21 -20.34 22.62 -9.05
CA PRO A 21 -20.69 22.06 -10.34
C PRO A 21 -21.28 20.67 -10.13
N ASN A 22 -22.52 20.50 -10.55
CA ASN A 22 -23.18 19.19 -10.51
C ASN A 22 -22.59 18.21 -11.54
N PHE A 23 -21.80 18.71 -12.51
CA PHE A 23 -21.19 17.91 -13.57
C PHE A 23 -19.85 18.50 -14.06
N VAL A 24 -18.86 17.64 -14.28
CA VAL A 24 -17.57 17.97 -14.89
C VAL A 24 -17.24 16.93 -15.95
N SER A 25 -17.07 17.36 -17.20
CA SER A 25 -16.97 16.44 -18.35
C SER A 25 -15.70 15.57 -18.32
N LYS A 26 -14.57 16.15 -17.92
CA LYS A 26 -13.27 15.49 -17.76
C LYS A 26 -12.34 16.35 -16.91
N GLY A 27 -11.34 15.73 -16.32
CA GLY A 27 -10.38 16.46 -15.50
C GLY A 27 -9.51 15.54 -14.65
N LYS A 28 -8.98 16.11 -13.56
CA LYS A 28 -8.22 15.39 -12.55
C LYS A 28 -8.88 15.59 -11.20
N LEU A 29 -9.03 14.52 -10.43
CA LEU A 29 -9.42 14.66 -9.05
C LEU A 29 -8.32 14.09 -8.15
N MET A 30 -8.23 14.66 -6.95
CA MET A 30 -7.42 14.12 -5.87
C MET A 30 -8.32 13.86 -4.68
N ASN A 31 -8.22 12.69 -4.08
CA ASN A 31 -8.92 12.37 -2.85
C ASN A 31 -8.06 12.67 -1.60
N THR A 32 -8.63 12.57 -0.41
CA THR A 32 -7.95 12.80 0.87
C THR A 32 -6.79 11.85 1.11
N ALA A 33 -6.81 10.67 0.49
CA ALA A 33 -5.71 9.71 0.43
C ALA A 33 -4.62 10.08 -0.61
N ASN A 34 -4.60 11.30 -1.17
CA ASN A 34 -3.67 11.75 -2.20
C ASN A 34 -3.70 10.94 -3.52
N GLN A 35 -4.69 10.07 -3.70
CA GLN A 35 -4.88 9.33 -4.94
C GLN A 35 -5.35 10.29 -6.03
N LYS A 36 -4.73 10.21 -7.21
CA LYS A 36 -5.02 11.05 -8.36
C LYS A 36 -5.75 10.23 -9.40
N PHE A 37 -6.87 10.73 -9.87
CA PHE A 37 -7.66 10.09 -10.92
C PHE A 37 -7.74 11.03 -12.12
N SER A 38 -7.55 10.48 -13.31
CA SER A 38 -7.94 11.17 -14.54
C SER A 38 -9.31 10.65 -14.92
N PHE A 39 -10.31 11.54 -14.92
CA PHE A 39 -11.70 11.10 -15.03
C PHE A 39 -12.39 11.65 -16.28
N SER A 40 -13.51 11.02 -16.63
CA SER A 40 -14.58 11.61 -17.42
C SER A 40 -15.93 11.45 -16.72
N ASN A 41 -16.92 12.24 -17.16
CA ASN A 41 -18.31 12.16 -16.71
C ASN A 41 -18.49 12.26 -15.19
N LEU A 42 -17.75 13.14 -14.52
CA LEU A 42 -17.89 13.31 -13.08
C LEU A 42 -19.21 14.00 -12.75
N ARG A 43 -19.93 13.43 -11.78
CA ARG A 43 -21.21 13.91 -11.27
C ARG A 43 -21.12 14.06 -9.77
N ILE A 44 -21.65 15.17 -9.25
CA ILE A 44 -21.79 15.39 -7.81
C ILE A 44 -23.27 15.41 -7.48
N LYS A 45 -23.71 14.48 -6.63
CA LYS A 45 -25.11 14.38 -6.19
C LYS A 45 -25.16 13.79 -4.79
N ASP A 46 -26.00 14.33 -3.91
CA ASP A 46 -26.28 13.75 -2.59
C ASP A 46 -25.03 13.44 -1.74
N GLN A 47 -24.02 14.33 -1.77
CA GLN A 47 -22.70 14.16 -1.12
C GLN A 47 -21.85 13.03 -1.68
N GLU A 48 -22.14 12.55 -2.88
CA GLU A 48 -21.36 11.55 -3.60
C GLU A 48 -20.77 12.13 -4.87
N VAL A 49 -19.61 11.59 -5.24
CA VAL A 49 -18.88 11.90 -6.47
C VAL A 49 -18.75 10.61 -7.24
N THR A 50 -19.44 10.54 -8.38
CA THR A 50 -19.36 9.42 -9.32
C THR A 50 -18.58 9.87 -10.54
N PHE A 51 -17.65 9.06 -11.03
CA PHE A 51 -16.88 9.38 -12.24
C PHE A 51 -16.37 8.11 -12.92
N PHE A 52 -16.09 8.20 -14.22
CA PHE A 52 -15.44 7.14 -14.98
C PHE A 52 -13.92 7.37 -14.98
N ASP A 53 -13.16 6.43 -14.42
CA ASP A 53 -11.71 6.50 -14.42
C ASP A 53 -11.12 6.09 -15.78
N LEU A 54 -10.28 6.96 -16.32
CA LEU A 54 -9.70 6.76 -17.65
C LEU A 54 -8.57 5.73 -17.65
N GLU A 55 -7.98 5.41 -16.50
CA GLU A 55 -6.91 4.41 -16.40
C GLU A 55 -7.49 3.00 -16.30
N THR A 56 -8.36 2.73 -15.33
CA THR A 56 -8.94 1.39 -15.13
C THR A 56 -10.13 1.09 -16.04
N LYS A 57 -10.68 2.10 -16.73
CA LYS A 57 -11.89 1.97 -17.57
C LYS A 57 -13.12 1.53 -16.76
N SER A 58 -13.25 2.01 -15.53
CA SER A 58 -14.35 1.65 -14.63
C SER A 58 -14.97 2.89 -14.01
N GLU A 59 -16.25 2.78 -13.63
CA GLU A 59 -16.93 3.81 -12.84
C GLU A 59 -16.59 3.64 -11.36
N PHE A 60 -16.31 4.76 -10.69
CA PHE A 60 -16.07 4.83 -9.26
C PHE A 60 -17.04 5.78 -8.59
N GLN A 61 -17.35 5.50 -7.33
CA GLN A 61 -18.19 6.31 -6.47
C GLN A 61 -17.45 6.56 -5.15
N TYR A 62 -17.39 7.82 -4.75
CA TYR A 62 -16.73 8.27 -3.52
C TYR A 62 -17.64 9.24 -2.76
N LEU A 63 -17.47 9.34 -1.45
CA LEU A 63 -18.07 10.41 -0.68
C LEU A 63 -17.37 11.74 -1.02
N LEU A 64 -18.12 12.83 -1.15
CA LEU A 64 -17.61 14.16 -1.51
C LEU A 64 -16.60 14.69 -0.48
N ASN A 65 -16.78 14.35 0.80
CA ASN A 65 -15.83 14.68 1.88
C ASN A 65 -14.49 13.93 1.77
N SER A 66 -14.42 12.86 0.99
CA SER A 66 -13.19 12.15 0.68
C SER A 66 -12.43 12.80 -0.48
N ILE A 67 -12.97 13.85 -1.11
CA ILE A 67 -12.31 14.54 -2.21
C ILE A 67 -11.52 15.75 -1.68
N LYS A 68 -10.22 15.83 -2.00
CA LYS A 68 -9.35 16.98 -1.69
C LYS A 68 -9.59 18.13 -2.65
N TYR A 69 -9.54 17.83 -3.95
CA TYR A 69 -9.89 18.79 -4.99
C TYR A 69 -10.31 18.10 -6.29
N ILE A 70 -11.07 18.82 -7.11
CA ILE A 70 -11.39 18.46 -8.50
C ILE A 70 -10.89 19.61 -9.38
N GLU A 71 -10.17 19.27 -10.43
CA GLU A 71 -9.64 20.16 -11.46
C GLU A 71 -10.28 19.77 -12.79
N ASP A 72 -10.81 20.72 -13.54
CA ASP A 72 -11.33 20.47 -14.89
C ASP A 72 -10.20 20.30 -15.93
N ALA A 73 -10.55 20.19 -17.21
CA ALA A 73 -9.56 19.99 -18.27
C ALA A 73 -8.70 21.23 -18.52
N GLU A 74 -9.21 22.41 -18.17
CA GLU A 74 -8.58 23.71 -18.31
C GLU A 74 -7.63 24.01 -17.13
N GLY A 75 -7.63 23.17 -16.10
CA GLY A 75 -6.80 23.32 -14.91
C GLY A 75 -7.45 24.16 -13.81
N THR A 76 -8.74 24.51 -13.96
CA THR A 76 -9.51 25.26 -12.98
C THR A 76 -9.93 24.33 -11.85
N VAL A 77 -9.66 24.72 -10.60
CA VAL A 77 -10.14 23.98 -9.43
C VAL A 77 -11.64 24.26 -9.25
N VAL A 78 -12.45 23.24 -9.49
CA VAL A 78 -13.91 23.31 -9.45
C VAL A 78 -14.51 22.78 -8.14
N TYR A 79 -13.69 22.14 -7.32
CA TYR A 79 -14.03 21.73 -5.95
C TYR A 79 -12.76 21.64 -5.11
N GLY A 80 -12.85 22.01 -3.83
CA GLY A 80 -11.77 21.87 -2.85
C GLY A 80 -10.61 22.87 -3.01
N THR A 81 -9.46 22.56 -2.45
CA THR A 81 -8.26 23.41 -2.50
C THR A 81 -7.04 22.58 -2.87
N LYS A 82 -6.33 22.99 -3.92
CA LYS A 82 -5.12 22.32 -4.38
C LYS A 82 -3.99 22.59 -3.37
N PRO A 83 -3.32 21.57 -2.81
CA PRO A 83 -2.21 21.81 -1.90
C PRO A 83 -1.05 22.50 -2.63
N GLU A 84 -0.46 23.52 -2.01
CA GLU A 84 0.79 24.12 -2.47
C GLU A 84 1.88 23.04 -2.59
N LYS A 85 2.62 23.06 -3.71
CA LYS A 85 3.73 22.12 -3.95
C LYS A 85 4.78 22.27 -2.83
N LYS A 86 4.83 21.33 -1.89
CA LYS A 86 6.03 21.11 -1.08
C LYS A 86 7.19 20.66 -1.98
N PRO A 87 8.45 21.00 -1.64
CA PRO A 87 9.62 20.58 -2.39
C PRO A 87 9.62 19.06 -2.56
N THR A 88 9.86 18.64 -3.79
CA THR A 88 9.83 17.25 -4.26
C THR A 88 10.67 16.34 -3.37
N GLU A 89 10.02 15.49 -2.59
CA GLU A 89 10.65 14.34 -1.96
C GLU A 89 11.12 13.41 -3.10
N THR A 90 12.41 13.11 -3.14
CA THR A 90 13.05 12.22 -4.12
C THR A 90 12.23 10.94 -4.26
N LYS A 91 11.62 10.72 -5.43
CA LYS A 91 10.89 9.49 -5.76
C LYS A 91 11.79 8.28 -5.47
N LYS A 92 11.41 7.48 -4.47
CA LYS A 92 11.94 6.13 -4.26
C LYS A 92 11.72 5.34 -5.58
N PRO A 93 12.71 4.60 -6.09
CA PRO A 93 12.54 3.83 -7.34
C PRO A 93 11.34 2.89 -7.20
N GLU A 94 10.38 3.03 -8.11
CA GLU A 94 9.22 2.13 -8.19
C GLU A 94 9.73 0.72 -8.56
N PRO A 95 9.30 -0.35 -7.86
CA PRO A 95 9.64 -1.72 -8.22
C PRO A 95 9.29 -2.00 -9.69
N ILE A 96 10.19 -2.62 -10.46
CA ILE A 96 9.88 -3.09 -11.82
C ILE A 96 9.14 -4.42 -11.67
N ILE A 97 7.89 -4.36 -11.19
CA ILE A 97 6.98 -5.52 -11.22
C ILE A 97 6.13 -5.37 -12.48
N SER A 98 6.80 -5.37 -13.63
CA SER A 98 6.15 -5.29 -14.93
C SER A 98 5.71 -6.68 -15.39
N GLY A 99 4.46 -6.84 -15.78
CA GLY A 99 3.97 -8.07 -16.43
C GLY A 99 2.99 -8.93 -15.61
N TYR A 100 2.63 -8.48 -14.40
CA TYR A 100 1.50 -9.06 -13.65
C TYR A 100 0.24 -8.24 -13.91
N PRO A 101 -0.86 -8.83 -14.42
CA PRO A 101 -2.14 -8.14 -14.48
C PRO A 101 -2.75 -7.96 -13.08
N ASP A 102 -3.53 -6.89 -12.89
CA ASP A 102 -4.33 -6.70 -11.67
C ASP A 102 -5.25 -7.90 -11.44
N GLY A 103 -5.30 -8.38 -10.20
CA GLY A 103 -6.12 -9.53 -9.82
C GLY A 103 -5.61 -10.29 -8.61
N ILE A 104 -6.34 -11.35 -8.29
CA ILE A 104 -6.10 -12.23 -7.14
C ILE A 104 -5.53 -13.54 -7.65
N TYR A 105 -4.32 -13.87 -7.16
CA TYR A 105 -3.62 -15.10 -7.46
C TYR A 105 -3.84 -16.05 -6.30
N MET A 106 -4.82 -16.93 -6.43
CA MET A 106 -5.20 -17.86 -5.36
C MET A 106 -4.06 -18.82 -5.03
N THR A 107 -3.33 -19.30 -6.04
CA THR A 107 -2.25 -20.27 -5.88
C THR A 107 -0.89 -19.72 -6.31
N LYS A 108 0.18 -20.41 -5.88
CA LYS A 108 1.54 -20.16 -6.35
C LYS A 108 1.67 -20.37 -7.85
N GLU A 109 0.99 -21.37 -8.40
CA GLU A 109 0.98 -21.67 -9.82
C GLU A 109 0.32 -20.55 -10.63
N ASP A 110 -0.80 -20.00 -10.17
CA ASP A 110 -1.44 -18.84 -10.79
C ASP A 110 -0.46 -17.65 -10.89
N PHE A 111 0.27 -17.41 -9.80
CA PHE A 111 1.28 -16.36 -9.72
C PHE A 111 2.43 -16.62 -10.68
N LEU A 112 3.01 -17.83 -10.70
CA LEU A 112 4.09 -18.19 -11.60
C LEU A 112 3.70 -18.14 -13.08
N ASN A 113 2.42 -18.35 -13.40
CA ASN A 113 1.88 -18.27 -14.75
C ASN A 113 1.40 -16.86 -15.14
N HIS A 114 1.56 -15.87 -14.25
CA HIS A 114 1.12 -14.48 -14.43
C HIS A 114 -0.38 -14.38 -14.77
N LYS A 115 -1.17 -15.36 -14.31
CA LYS A 115 -2.60 -15.46 -14.62
C LYS A 115 -3.40 -15.44 -13.31
N PRO A 116 -4.09 -14.33 -12.98
CA PRO A 116 -4.91 -14.27 -11.79
C PRO A 116 -6.06 -15.26 -11.94
N SER A 117 -6.35 -16.01 -10.89
CA SER A 117 -7.48 -16.94 -10.86
C SER A 117 -8.80 -16.21 -10.65
N LYS A 118 -8.73 -14.96 -10.19
CA LYS A 118 -9.87 -14.11 -9.82
C LYS A 118 -9.59 -12.65 -10.16
N THR A 119 -10.62 -11.91 -10.55
CA THR A 119 -10.54 -10.49 -10.94
C THR A 119 -11.55 -9.62 -10.20
N GLU A 120 -12.24 -10.19 -9.21
CA GLU A 120 -13.17 -9.48 -8.34
C GLU A 120 -12.49 -8.28 -7.67
N ALA A 121 -13.20 -7.16 -7.60
CA ALA A 121 -12.69 -5.94 -7.02
C ALA A 121 -12.42 -6.11 -5.52
N VAL A 122 -11.26 -5.63 -5.07
CA VAL A 122 -10.83 -5.64 -3.67
C VAL A 122 -10.33 -4.28 -3.24
N LEU A 123 -10.45 -4.00 -1.94
CA LEU A 123 -9.90 -2.79 -1.31
C LEU A 123 -9.04 -3.15 -0.10
N PRO A 124 -7.88 -2.49 0.08
CA PRO A 124 -7.01 -2.67 1.24
C PRO A 124 -7.48 -1.83 2.44
N PHE A 125 -7.46 -2.44 3.62
CA PHE A 125 -7.78 -1.80 4.89
C PHE A 125 -6.77 -2.17 5.98
N THR A 126 -6.54 -1.27 6.92
CA THR A 126 -5.96 -1.60 8.23
C THR A 126 -7.06 -1.81 9.26
N LEU A 127 -6.70 -2.42 10.40
CA LEU A 127 -7.59 -2.55 11.54
C LEU A 127 -7.05 -1.71 12.69
N THR A 128 -7.79 -0.67 13.07
CA THR A 128 -7.53 0.12 14.26
C THR A 128 -8.58 -0.25 15.31
N GLY A 129 -8.21 -1.14 16.23
CA GLY A 129 -9.18 -1.77 17.14
C GLY A 129 -10.17 -2.66 16.36
N PHE A 130 -11.45 -2.29 16.37
CA PHE A 130 -12.51 -2.99 15.64
C PHE A 130 -12.91 -2.31 14.32
N GLU A 131 -12.34 -1.14 14.01
CA GLU A 131 -12.69 -0.36 12.83
C GLU A 131 -11.78 -0.68 11.65
N LYS A 132 -12.38 -0.76 10.46
CA LYS A 132 -11.65 -0.87 9.18
C LYS A 132 -11.37 0.52 8.65
N GLU A 133 -10.10 0.82 8.44
CA GLU A 133 -9.67 2.09 7.86
C GLU A 133 -9.07 1.83 6.47
N PHE A 134 -9.54 2.57 5.47
CA PHE A 134 -9.04 2.40 4.10
C PHE A 134 -7.57 2.79 4.02
N ALA A 135 -6.73 1.85 3.57
CA ALA A 135 -5.27 1.95 3.74
C ALA A 135 -4.51 1.50 2.48
N PRO A 136 -4.60 2.24 1.36
CA PRO A 136 -4.00 1.84 0.08
C PRO A 136 -2.47 1.91 0.05
N ASP A 137 -1.87 2.73 0.92
CA ASP A 137 -0.44 3.02 0.90
C ASP A 137 0.34 2.31 2.03
N GLU A 138 -0.37 1.60 2.91
CA GLU A 138 0.23 0.87 4.01
C GLU A 138 1.01 -0.36 3.54
N GLN A 139 2.09 -0.68 4.25
CA GLN A 139 2.95 -1.81 3.91
C GLN A 139 2.28 -3.15 4.19
N GLN A 140 1.44 -3.21 5.20
CA GLN A 140 0.69 -4.40 5.57
C GLN A 140 -0.79 -4.07 5.72
N VAL A 141 -1.62 -4.80 4.98
CA VAL A 141 -3.06 -4.52 4.85
C VAL A 141 -3.88 -5.80 4.90
N MET A 142 -5.19 -5.66 5.09
CA MET A 142 -6.16 -6.72 4.84
C MET A 142 -7.00 -6.34 3.63
N PHE A 143 -7.05 -7.22 2.63
CA PHE A 143 -7.93 -7.02 1.49
C PHE A 143 -9.34 -7.53 1.79
N TYR A 144 -10.33 -6.78 1.32
CA TYR A 144 -11.75 -7.12 1.39
C TYR A 144 -12.37 -7.05 0.00
N TYR A 145 -13.22 -8.02 -0.35
CA TYR A 145 -14.01 -7.99 -1.57
C TYR A 145 -15.02 -6.83 -1.49
N VAL A 146 -15.08 -5.99 -2.53
CA VAL A 146 -15.96 -4.83 -2.56
C VAL A 146 -17.43 -5.23 -2.44
N GLU A 147 -17.86 -6.25 -3.18
CA GLU A 147 -19.28 -6.63 -3.26
C GLU A 147 -19.82 -7.25 -1.97
N SER A 148 -19.00 -8.04 -1.28
CA SER A 148 -19.45 -8.84 -0.14
C SER A 148 -18.94 -8.35 1.20
N ASP A 149 -18.02 -7.40 1.21
CA ASP A 149 -17.28 -6.94 2.39
C ASP A 149 -16.63 -8.08 3.19
N LYS A 150 -16.35 -9.21 2.52
CA LYS A 150 -15.66 -10.35 3.11
C LYS A 150 -14.16 -10.19 2.95
N LYS A 151 -13.42 -10.50 4.01
CA LYS A 151 -11.96 -10.56 3.99
C LYS A 151 -11.47 -11.60 2.98
N VAL A 152 -10.49 -11.23 2.18
CA VAL A 152 -9.78 -12.15 1.27
C VAL A 152 -8.86 -13.05 2.10
N LYS A 153 -8.93 -14.37 1.88
CA LYS A 153 -8.20 -15.40 2.62
C LYS A 153 -7.72 -16.51 1.68
N ASN A 154 -6.78 -17.34 2.12
CA ASN A 154 -6.27 -18.50 1.39
C ASN A 154 -5.83 -18.13 -0.03
N THR A 155 -5.00 -17.09 -0.13
CA THR A 155 -4.62 -16.44 -1.38
C THR A 155 -3.10 -16.32 -1.41
N PHE A 156 -2.46 -16.67 -2.51
CA PHE A 156 -1.01 -16.55 -2.62
C PHE A 156 -0.57 -15.08 -2.72
N ALA A 157 -1.13 -14.35 -3.69
CA ALA A 157 -0.77 -12.95 -3.94
C ALA A 157 -1.95 -12.13 -4.47
N ILE A 158 -1.84 -10.81 -4.37
CA ILE A 158 -2.73 -9.86 -5.02
C ILE A 158 -1.87 -8.83 -5.74
N PHE A 159 -2.13 -8.62 -7.02
CA PHE A 159 -1.61 -7.46 -7.75
C PHE A 159 -2.72 -6.42 -7.82
N TYR A 160 -2.48 -5.27 -7.18
CA TYR A 160 -3.47 -4.22 -7.01
C TYR A 160 -2.83 -2.87 -7.32
N ARG A 161 -3.33 -2.18 -8.35
CA ARG A 161 -2.89 -0.82 -8.71
C ARG A 161 -1.36 -0.70 -8.80
N LYS A 162 -0.74 -1.58 -9.59
CA LYS A 162 0.73 -1.65 -9.80
C LYS A 162 1.56 -2.06 -8.58
N ASN A 163 0.92 -2.52 -7.51
CA ASN A 163 1.59 -3.00 -6.31
C ASN A 163 1.32 -4.49 -6.13
N LEU A 164 2.38 -5.26 -5.90
CA LEU A 164 2.29 -6.67 -5.57
C LEU A 164 2.24 -6.84 -4.06
N TYR A 165 1.34 -7.70 -3.60
CA TYR A 165 1.24 -8.09 -2.21
C TYR A 165 1.21 -9.61 -2.09
N PHE A 166 1.87 -10.15 -1.07
CA PHE A 166 1.78 -11.56 -0.71
C PHE A 166 1.04 -11.72 0.61
N GLN A 167 0.17 -12.72 0.70
CA GLN A 167 -0.47 -13.04 1.97
C GLN A 167 0.58 -13.61 2.94
N VAL A 168 0.54 -13.20 4.20
CA VAL A 168 1.49 -13.68 5.22
C VAL A 168 1.39 -15.20 5.39
N ASP A 169 0.19 -15.77 5.35
CA ASP A 169 -0.01 -17.22 5.39
C ASP A 169 0.67 -17.93 4.21
N ALA A 170 0.54 -17.37 2.99
CA ALA A 170 1.19 -17.92 1.80
C ALA A 170 2.72 -17.82 1.85
N ILE A 171 3.26 -16.74 2.44
CA ILE A 171 4.68 -16.61 2.73
C ILE A 171 5.12 -17.74 3.66
N LEU A 172 4.37 -17.95 4.74
CA LEU A 172 4.67 -19.01 5.69
C LEU A 172 4.63 -20.36 4.96
N ASP A 173 3.54 -20.74 4.31
CA ASP A 173 3.40 -22.04 3.65
C ASP A 173 4.45 -22.35 2.58
N ASN A 174 4.99 -21.33 1.91
CA ASN A 174 5.96 -21.47 0.82
C ASN A 174 7.38 -21.07 1.21
N ARG A 175 7.70 -20.99 2.51
CA ARG A 175 9.03 -20.64 3.01
C ARG A 175 10.04 -21.77 2.86
N ASN A 176 11.31 -21.39 2.80
CA ASN A 176 12.45 -22.29 2.91
C ASN A 176 12.31 -23.14 4.18
N LYS A 177 12.63 -24.43 4.09
CA LYS A 177 12.47 -25.39 5.19
C LYS A 177 13.23 -24.99 6.46
N LYS A 178 14.32 -24.23 6.34
CA LYS A 178 15.11 -23.72 7.48
C LYS A 178 14.34 -22.65 8.27
N ASP A 179 13.34 -22.01 7.66
CA ASP A 179 12.55 -20.93 8.24
C ASP A 179 11.21 -21.43 8.83
N ARG A 180 11.03 -22.75 8.96
CA ARG A 180 9.79 -23.39 9.44
C ARG A 180 9.33 -22.95 10.83
N SER A 181 10.19 -22.31 11.62
CA SER A 181 9.88 -21.86 12.98
C SER A 181 9.32 -20.43 13.04
N GLN A 182 9.00 -19.79 11.91
CA GLN A 182 8.36 -18.46 11.89
C GLN A 182 6.83 -18.57 11.89
N ASP A 183 6.17 -17.59 12.50
CA ASP A 183 4.72 -17.48 12.64
C ASP A 183 4.29 -16.00 12.73
N SER A 184 3.00 -15.69 12.50
CA SER A 184 2.44 -14.33 12.54
C SER A 184 1.13 -14.27 13.31
N ASP A 185 0.86 -13.15 13.97
CA ASP A 185 -0.46 -12.92 14.59
C ASP A 185 -1.54 -12.54 13.55
N PHE A 186 -1.12 -12.15 12.34
CA PHE A 186 -2.00 -11.69 11.27
C PHE A 186 -1.77 -12.47 9.96
N PRO A 187 -1.92 -13.81 9.93
CA PRO A 187 -1.63 -14.62 8.75
C PRO A 187 -2.47 -14.23 7.52
N ASN A 188 -3.70 -13.75 7.73
CA ASN A 188 -4.58 -13.32 6.65
C ASN A 188 -4.28 -11.91 6.10
N SER A 189 -3.30 -11.19 6.67
CA SER A 189 -2.85 -9.91 6.14
C SER A 189 -1.94 -10.10 4.93
N PHE A 190 -1.73 -9.03 4.19
CA PHE A 190 -0.95 -8.98 2.97
C PHE A 190 0.17 -7.97 3.14
N THR A 191 1.41 -8.37 2.87
CA THR A 191 2.57 -7.45 2.87
C THR A 191 2.92 -7.04 1.46
N LYS A 192 3.19 -5.75 1.29
CA LYS A 192 3.53 -5.11 0.03
C LYS A 192 4.99 -5.41 -0.34
N VAL A 193 5.22 -5.70 -1.62
CA VAL A 193 6.58 -5.77 -2.16
C VAL A 193 7.19 -4.38 -2.19
N LEU A 194 8.31 -4.23 -1.50
CA LEU A 194 9.07 -2.99 -1.38
C LEU A 194 10.01 -2.78 -2.56
N LEU A 195 10.68 -3.85 -2.99
CA LEU A 195 11.63 -3.87 -4.09
C LEU A 195 11.37 -5.12 -4.93
N GLY A 196 11.36 -4.98 -6.25
CA GLY A 196 11.11 -6.10 -7.16
C GLY A 196 11.85 -5.92 -8.46
N GLY A 197 12.35 -7.03 -8.99
CA GLY A 197 13.07 -7.12 -10.25
C GLY A 197 13.04 -8.53 -10.81
N GLU A 198 13.98 -8.88 -11.67
CA GLU A 198 13.96 -10.10 -12.48
C GLU A 198 14.19 -11.37 -11.67
N HIS A 199 14.92 -11.26 -10.55
CA HIS A 199 15.36 -12.42 -9.77
C HIS A 199 14.63 -12.58 -8.44
N LEU A 200 14.12 -11.49 -7.87
CA LEU A 200 13.56 -11.51 -6.52
C LEU A 200 12.49 -10.44 -6.29
N PHE A 201 11.63 -10.72 -5.30
CA PHE A 201 10.76 -9.72 -4.68
C PHE A 201 11.05 -9.64 -3.20
N TYR A 202 11.37 -8.44 -2.71
CA TYR A 202 11.66 -8.18 -1.31
C TYR A 202 10.52 -7.43 -0.63
N MET A 203 10.20 -7.87 0.56
CA MET A 203 9.15 -7.30 1.43
C MET A 203 9.58 -7.38 2.90
N GLU A 204 8.84 -6.71 3.76
CA GLU A 204 9.05 -6.74 5.19
C GLU A 204 7.72 -6.92 5.91
N THR A 205 7.70 -7.74 6.97
CA THR A 205 6.51 -7.92 7.82
C THR A 205 6.91 -8.39 9.22
N ASP A 206 6.04 -8.20 10.19
CA ASP A 206 6.26 -8.65 11.56
C ASP A 206 6.00 -10.14 11.70
N LEU A 207 7.06 -10.87 12.06
CA LEU A 207 7.03 -12.30 12.33
C LEU A 207 7.68 -12.60 13.68
N GLY A 208 7.23 -13.68 14.32
CA GLY A 208 7.78 -14.19 15.57
C GLY A 208 8.18 -15.66 15.42
N ASN A 209 9.08 -16.13 16.30
CA ASN A 209 9.40 -17.55 16.36
C ASN A 209 8.25 -18.33 17.03
N LEU A 210 7.74 -19.37 16.38
CA LEU A 210 6.63 -20.20 16.83
C LEU A 210 6.83 -20.74 18.27
N TRP A 211 8.04 -21.18 18.61
CA TRP A 211 8.33 -21.71 19.95
C TRP A 211 8.36 -20.60 21.01
N VAL A 212 8.92 -19.44 20.67
CA VAL A 212 8.94 -18.27 21.57
C VAL A 212 7.52 -17.75 21.78
N LYS A 213 6.68 -17.71 20.74
CA LYS A 213 5.26 -17.36 20.84
C LYS A 213 4.50 -18.34 21.72
N ALA A 214 4.71 -19.65 21.55
CA ALA A 214 4.09 -20.67 22.39
C ALA A 214 4.49 -20.52 23.87
N LEU A 215 5.77 -20.20 24.14
CA LEU A 215 6.24 -19.92 25.50
C LEU A 215 5.62 -18.63 26.07
N ALA A 216 5.51 -17.57 25.26
CA ALA A 216 4.90 -16.31 25.66
C ALA A 216 3.44 -16.50 26.10
N VAL A 217 2.63 -17.23 25.31
CA VAL A 217 1.23 -17.55 25.65
C VAL A 217 1.15 -18.31 26.97
N ASN A 218 1.98 -19.34 27.17
CA ASN A 218 2.02 -20.10 28.42
C ASN A 218 2.47 -19.26 29.63
N GLY A 219 3.28 -18.22 29.38
CA GLY A 219 3.72 -17.25 30.39
C GLY A 219 2.79 -16.06 30.59
N GLY A 220 1.64 -15.99 29.90
CA GLY A 220 0.70 -14.86 29.98
C GLY A 220 1.18 -13.58 29.28
N VAL A 221 2.19 -13.67 28.41
CA VAL A 221 2.73 -12.57 27.64
C VAL A 221 2.06 -12.52 26.26
N PRO A 222 1.54 -11.35 25.81
CA PRO A 222 0.99 -11.20 24.47
C PRO A 222 2.01 -11.56 23.39
N THR A 223 1.60 -12.35 22.38
CA THR A 223 2.48 -12.80 21.29
C THR A 223 3.04 -11.66 20.45
N SER A 224 2.34 -10.52 20.39
CA SER A 224 2.79 -9.32 19.68
C SER A 224 4.12 -8.78 20.20
N VAL A 225 4.45 -8.99 21.48
CA VAL A 225 5.69 -8.52 22.11
C VAL A 225 6.92 -9.27 21.58
N VAL A 226 6.74 -10.48 21.06
CA VAL A 226 7.83 -11.32 20.55
C VAL A 226 7.90 -11.36 19.03
N ASN A 227 7.04 -10.59 18.34
CA ASN A 227 7.16 -10.36 16.92
C ASN A 227 8.18 -9.23 16.65
N SER A 228 8.84 -9.30 15.49
CA SER A 228 9.73 -8.24 15.03
C SER A 228 9.71 -8.19 13.51
N ALA A 229 9.98 -7.01 12.96
CA ALA A 229 10.08 -6.81 11.52
C ALA A 229 11.20 -7.69 10.95
N LYS A 230 10.84 -8.54 9.98
CA LYS A 230 11.78 -9.41 9.25
C LYS A 230 11.81 -9.03 7.78
N GLY A 231 12.99 -9.13 7.17
CA GLY A 231 13.13 -9.10 5.72
C GLY A 231 12.76 -10.44 5.11
N ILE A 232 12.06 -10.40 3.99
CA ILE A 232 11.60 -11.58 3.29
C ILE A 232 11.90 -11.40 1.80
N VAL A 233 12.44 -12.45 1.19
CA VAL A 233 12.65 -12.51 -0.26
C VAL A 233 11.85 -13.67 -0.84
N TRP A 234 11.01 -13.38 -1.83
CA TRP A 234 10.60 -14.38 -2.82
C TRP A 234 11.72 -14.58 -3.82
N ASP A 235 12.35 -15.75 -3.80
CA ASP A 235 13.34 -16.16 -4.80
C ASP A 235 12.59 -16.76 -5.99
N ILE A 236 12.63 -16.08 -7.14
CA ILE A 236 11.85 -16.48 -8.32
C ILE A 236 12.36 -17.82 -8.88
N ALA A 237 13.67 -18.06 -8.85
CA ALA A 237 14.28 -19.27 -9.40
C ALA A 237 13.99 -20.49 -8.51
N LYS A 238 14.15 -20.34 -7.19
CA LYS A 238 13.87 -21.41 -6.22
C LYS A 238 12.37 -21.57 -5.93
N LYS A 239 11.56 -20.56 -6.30
CA LYS A 239 10.11 -20.52 -6.06
C LYS A 239 9.78 -20.69 -4.59
N GLU A 240 10.51 -20.03 -3.70
CA GLU A 240 10.30 -20.11 -2.24
C GLU A 240 10.56 -18.76 -1.58
N PHE A 241 9.99 -18.58 -0.40
CA PHE A 241 10.30 -17.43 0.46
C PHE A 241 11.49 -17.74 1.37
N ASN A 242 12.44 -16.82 1.48
CA ASN A 242 13.51 -16.86 2.47
C ASN A 242 13.28 -15.75 3.50
N ILE A 243 13.28 -16.09 4.78
CA ILE A 243 12.96 -15.16 5.87
C ILE A 243 14.23 -14.89 6.68
N PHE A 244 14.68 -13.64 6.70
CA PHE A 244 15.90 -13.26 7.40
C PHE A 244 15.59 -12.97 8.86
N ARG A 245 15.97 -13.89 9.77
CA ARG A 245 15.73 -13.71 11.21
C ARG A 245 16.68 -12.66 11.79
N ASP A 246 17.87 -12.59 11.20
CA ASP A 246 18.96 -11.68 11.55
C ASP A 246 19.84 -11.34 10.32
N CYS A 247 20.89 -10.55 10.55
CA CYS A 247 21.87 -10.16 9.53
C CYS A 247 22.64 -11.36 8.94
N LYS A 248 22.88 -12.43 9.72
CA LYS A 248 23.64 -13.60 9.26
C LYS A 248 22.84 -14.41 8.24
N ASP A 249 21.54 -14.58 8.47
CA ASP A 249 20.65 -15.23 7.51
C ASP A 249 20.64 -14.48 6.17
N PHE A 250 20.61 -13.15 6.20
CA PHE A 250 20.70 -12.34 4.98
C PHE A 250 22.05 -12.56 4.26
N ASN A 251 23.16 -12.51 4.98
CA ASN A 251 24.49 -12.75 4.39
C ASN A 251 24.60 -14.14 3.77
N LEU A 252 24.01 -15.17 4.39
CA LEU A 252 23.97 -16.52 3.81
C LEU A 252 23.17 -16.56 2.51
N PHE A 253 22.03 -15.85 2.44
CA PHE A 253 21.25 -15.74 1.22
C PHE A 253 22.02 -15.03 0.10
N VAL A 254 22.64 -13.89 0.42
CA VAL A 254 23.37 -13.10 -0.58
C VAL A 254 24.69 -13.75 -1.01
N ALA A 255 25.33 -14.56 -0.16
CA ALA A 255 26.56 -15.25 -0.52
C ALA A 255 26.42 -16.17 -1.76
N ASP A 256 25.22 -16.72 -1.99
CA ASP A 256 24.94 -17.53 -3.19
C ASP A 256 24.80 -16.70 -4.47
N ILE A 257 24.55 -15.39 -4.35
CA ILE A 257 24.23 -14.49 -5.47
C ILE A 257 25.39 -13.53 -5.75
N LYS A 258 25.89 -12.86 -4.70
CA LYS A 258 26.91 -11.81 -4.75
C LYS A 258 27.76 -11.83 -3.46
N PRO A 259 28.76 -12.72 -3.35
CA PRO A 259 29.53 -12.96 -2.13
C PRO A 259 30.15 -11.70 -1.48
N GLU A 260 30.46 -10.69 -2.27
CA GLU A 260 31.02 -9.42 -1.81
C GLU A 260 29.99 -8.48 -1.16
N ALA A 261 28.69 -8.70 -1.38
CA ALA A 261 27.62 -7.86 -0.87
C ALA A 261 27.10 -8.35 0.50
N THR A 262 28.02 -8.46 1.46
CA THR A 262 27.68 -8.84 2.84
C THR A 262 27.56 -7.61 3.75
N ILE A 263 26.66 -7.69 4.72
CA ILE A 263 26.50 -6.67 5.76
C ILE A 263 27.39 -7.05 6.94
N ASN A 264 28.09 -6.08 7.50
CA ASN A 264 28.77 -6.31 8.76
C ASN A 264 27.74 -6.50 9.90
N CYS A 265 27.72 -7.71 10.49
CA CYS A 265 26.82 -8.08 11.58
C CYS A 265 27.43 -7.91 12.99
N ASP A 266 28.56 -7.21 13.13
CA ASP A 266 29.35 -7.07 14.37
C ASP A 266 28.62 -6.34 15.51
N GLN A 267 27.55 -5.60 15.22
CA GLN A 267 26.59 -5.21 16.25
C GLN A 267 25.59 -6.36 16.45
N GLU A 268 25.83 -7.16 17.50
CA GLU A 268 25.07 -8.37 17.84
C GLU A 268 23.58 -8.29 17.48
N GLY A 269 23.22 -9.01 16.41
CA GLY A 269 21.84 -9.42 16.13
C GLY A 269 20.88 -8.36 15.57
N GLN A 270 21.28 -7.10 15.37
CA GLN A 270 20.36 -6.11 14.83
C GLN A 270 20.22 -6.26 13.31
N TYR A 271 19.07 -6.77 12.88
CA TYR A 271 18.61 -6.65 11.50
C TYR A 271 18.58 -5.16 11.12
N ASN A 272 19.31 -4.76 10.07
CA ASN A 272 19.32 -3.40 9.54
C ASN A 272 18.56 -3.35 8.21
N PRO A 273 17.25 -3.03 8.21
CA PRO A 273 16.45 -3.02 6.99
C PRO A 273 16.99 -2.07 5.92
N LYS A 274 17.61 -0.95 6.33
CA LYS A 274 18.16 0.03 5.38
C LYS A 274 19.34 -0.55 4.59
N ALA A 275 20.26 -1.24 5.27
CA ALA A 275 21.39 -1.90 4.63
C ALA A 275 20.93 -3.06 3.72
N VAL A 276 19.96 -3.85 4.19
CA VAL A 276 19.37 -4.94 3.39
C VAL A 276 18.72 -4.39 2.13
N ARG A 277 17.85 -3.38 2.24
CA ARG A 277 17.21 -2.73 1.08
C ARG A 277 18.23 -2.22 0.06
N ALA A 278 19.34 -1.62 0.52
CA ALA A 278 20.38 -1.10 -0.37
C ALA A 278 21.03 -2.22 -1.18
N ILE A 279 21.37 -3.35 -0.55
CA ILE A 279 21.96 -4.50 -1.25
C ILE A 279 20.93 -5.15 -2.18
N VAL A 280 19.70 -5.37 -1.70
CA VAL A 280 18.63 -5.95 -2.52
C VAL A 280 18.34 -5.12 -3.77
N GLU A 281 18.44 -3.79 -3.68
CA GLU A 281 18.29 -2.89 -4.83
C GLU A 281 19.35 -3.14 -5.92
N GLU A 282 20.55 -3.60 -5.55
CA GLU A 282 21.59 -4.00 -6.49
C GLU A 282 21.40 -5.41 -7.06
N LEU A 283 20.59 -6.25 -6.41
CA LEU A 283 20.37 -7.66 -6.77
C LEU A 283 19.11 -7.88 -7.62
N LYS A 284 18.20 -6.91 -7.66
CA LYS A 284 16.89 -7.05 -8.31
C LYS A 284 16.98 -6.97 -9.83
#